data_AF-A0A1T5JDA1-F1
#
_entry.id   AF-A0A1T5JDA1-F1
#
_cell.length_a   1.000
_cell.length_b   1.000
_cell.length_c   1.000
_cell.angle_alpha   90.00
_cell.angle_beta   90.00
_cell.angle_gamma   90.00
#
_symmetry.space_group_name_H-M   'P 1'
#
loop_
_entity.id
_entity.type
_entity.pdbx_description
1 polymer ?
#
loop_
_entity_poly.entity_id
_entity_poly.type
_entity_poly.pdbx_seq_one_letter_code
_entity_poly.pdbx_strand_id
1 'polypeptide(L)'
;MNYDYFCHMTHNTDNVAAEGHKHVCLNCGTEYEGRFCPECGQRASVGRLTMLSVLRSFLAVAGFSNGKLWKTLLHSVTRPGHMIREYLQGKRTYYIKPLNLLVVLSLLFVILQNVLPINLFSDGNSVEMTEDTRAILAQADSLEHSGEGTKISINGMELSEKIKPIVDTMEDWFRGNMGYYRLLCQLLLIPGTMLCFRKSKTYPKSNLPENFFIQVFVSNQLMLLDLLWLLCSWGRYRLPTLIFLLVLIYDYKQLFGFSWGRTTWKVVLVYLWALIIMILLISVGIAVGYYFRSPLGITAS
;
A
#
# COMPACT_ATOMS: atom_id res chain seq x y z
N MET A 1 -2.28 50.43 10.80
CA MET A 1 -2.83 49.52 9.75
C MET A 1 -2.46 50.14 8.42
N ASN A 2 -1.50 49.56 7.70
CA ASN A 2 -1.09 50.03 6.37
C ASN A 2 -1.09 48.81 5.45
N TYR A 3 -2.04 48.77 4.51
CA TYR A 3 -2.36 47.63 3.64
C TYR A 3 -1.79 47.78 2.22
N ASP A 4 -0.74 48.58 2.02
CA ASP A 4 -0.31 49.01 0.68
C ASP A 4 0.91 48.28 0.08
N TYR A 5 1.22 47.05 0.52
CA TYR A 5 2.28 46.23 -0.12
C TYR A 5 1.77 44.98 -0.85
N PHE A 6 0.48 44.94 -1.25
CA PHE A 6 -0.15 43.72 -1.79
C PHE A 6 -0.51 43.77 -3.29
N CYS A 7 0.21 44.51 -4.13
CA CYS A 7 0.05 44.38 -5.57
C CYS A 7 1.38 44.47 -6.32
N HIS A 8 1.48 43.63 -7.36
CA HIS A 8 2.62 43.39 -8.25
C HIS A 8 3.67 42.40 -7.75
N MET A 9 3.48 41.12 -8.13
CA MET A 9 4.50 40.32 -8.81
C MET A 9 3.92 38.95 -9.21
N THR A 10 3.32 38.90 -10.41
CA THR A 10 3.00 37.67 -11.14
C THR A 10 4.19 37.27 -12.00
N HIS A 11 5.33 36.87 -11.42
CA HIS A 11 6.38 36.13 -12.14
C HIS A 11 7.31 35.43 -11.13
N ASN A 12 7.39 34.10 -11.24
CA ASN A 12 8.55 33.29 -10.85
C ASN A 12 9.10 33.45 -9.40
N THR A 13 8.31 33.09 -8.37
CA THR A 13 8.71 33.25 -6.95
C THR A 13 9.48 32.06 -6.34
N ASP A 14 9.90 31.07 -7.11
CA ASP A 14 10.76 29.99 -6.57
C ASP A 14 12.21 30.46 -6.37
N ASN A 15 12.60 31.59 -6.98
CA ASN A 15 13.96 32.13 -6.94
C ASN A 15 14.14 33.38 -6.05
N VAL A 16 13.09 33.91 -5.43
CA VAL A 16 13.18 35.16 -4.62
C VAL A 16 13.55 34.89 -3.15
N ALA A 17 13.64 33.62 -2.74
CA ALA A 17 14.27 33.25 -1.47
C ALA A 17 15.81 33.22 -1.63
N ALA A 18 16.35 34.34 -2.10
CA ALA A 18 17.77 34.63 -2.17
C ALA A 18 18.29 34.93 -0.75
N GLU A 19 19.43 34.33 -0.44
CA GLU A 19 20.13 34.47 0.83
C GLU A 19 20.36 35.96 1.18
N GLY A 20 19.95 36.38 2.38
CA GLY A 20 20.22 37.73 2.91
C GLY A 20 19.01 38.61 3.26
N HIS A 21 17.77 38.19 3.01
CA HIS A 21 16.57 38.94 3.43
C HIS A 21 16.00 38.42 4.76
N LYS A 22 15.83 39.32 5.74
CA LYS A 22 15.08 39.04 6.97
C LYS A 22 13.58 38.93 6.66
N HIS A 23 12.99 37.84 7.11
CA HIS A 23 11.55 37.56 7.02
C HIS A 23 10.96 37.45 8.42
N VAL A 24 9.74 37.95 8.60
CA VAL A 24 8.93 37.69 9.80
C VAL A 24 8.03 36.51 9.52
N CYS A 25 8.09 35.47 10.36
CA CYS A 25 7.26 34.28 10.20
C CYS A 25 5.77 34.59 10.43
N LEU A 26 4.89 34.19 9.51
CA LEU A 26 3.45 34.41 9.65
C LEU A 26 2.80 33.53 10.73
N ASN A 27 3.41 32.38 11.05
CA ASN A 27 2.86 31.45 12.04
C ASN A 27 3.29 31.77 13.47
N CYS A 28 4.57 32.11 13.70
CA CYS A 28 5.13 32.31 15.05
C CYS A 28 5.71 33.70 15.31
N GLY A 29 5.74 34.60 14.32
CA GLY A 29 6.25 35.98 14.49
C GLY A 29 7.78 36.11 14.58
N THR A 30 8.53 35.00 14.60
CA THR A 30 10.00 35.03 14.67
C THR A 30 10.61 35.66 13.43
N GLU A 31 11.55 36.59 13.63
CA GLU A 31 12.42 37.09 12.57
C GLU A 31 13.51 36.07 12.25
N TYR A 32 13.68 35.75 10.97
CA TYR A 32 14.69 34.79 10.52
C TYR A 32 15.20 35.10 9.12
N GLU A 33 16.36 34.54 8.79
CA GLU A 33 16.94 34.58 7.45
C GLU A 33 16.96 33.17 6.86
N GLY A 34 16.62 33.05 5.58
CA GLY A 34 16.59 31.78 4.86
C GLY A 34 15.20 31.35 4.41
N ARG A 35 15.11 30.15 3.81
CA ARG A 35 13.90 29.67 3.12
C ARG A 35 12.82 29.13 4.06
N PHE A 36 13.20 28.73 5.27
CA PHE A 36 12.32 28.10 6.26
C PHE A 36 12.59 28.67 7.64
N CYS A 37 11.52 28.95 8.39
CA CYS A 37 11.60 29.41 9.76
C CYS A 37 12.24 28.34 10.66
N PRO A 38 13.27 28.67 11.46
CA PRO A 38 13.95 27.70 12.33
C PRO A 38 13.07 27.22 13.49
N GLU A 39 12.11 28.03 13.94
CA GLU A 39 11.24 27.71 15.08
C GLU A 39 10.06 26.81 14.72
N CYS A 40 9.35 27.11 13.62
CA CYS A 40 8.12 26.38 13.25
C CYS A 40 8.16 25.69 11.87
N GLY A 41 9.23 25.88 11.09
CA GLY A 41 9.39 25.23 9.78
C GLY A 41 8.57 25.84 8.63
N GLN A 42 7.88 26.97 8.82
CA GLN A 42 7.13 27.63 7.74
C GLN A 42 8.08 28.14 6.64
N ARG A 43 7.69 28.00 5.36
CA ARG A 43 8.41 28.60 4.22
C ARG A 43 8.33 30.13 4.23
N ALA A 44 9.41 30.80 3.86
CA ALA A 44 9.46 32.26 3.72
C ALA A 44 8.57 32.78 2.58
N SER A 45 8.48 32.06 1.46
CA SER A 45 7.59 32.41 0.35
C SER A 45 6.18 31.82 0.57
N VAL A 46 5.23 32.69 0.89
CA VAL A 46 3.81 32.32 1.05
C VAL A 46 2.99 33.07 -0.01
N GLY A 47 2.59 32.36 -1.06
CA GLY A 47 1.72 32.90 -2.10
C GLY A 47 0.24 32.74 -1.75
N ARG A 48 -0.64 33.48 -2.46
CA ARG A 48 -2.10 33.24 -2.37
C ARG A 48 -2.45 31.83 -2.87
N LEU A 49 -3.41 31.21 -2.20
CA LEU A 49 -4.01 29.94 -2.62
C LEU A 49 -4.83 30.18 -3.90
N THR A 50 -4.33 29.63 -5.00
CA THR A 50 -5.00 29.60 -6.30
C THR A 50 -5.20 28.14 -6.72
N MET A 51 -6.15 27.87 -7.62
CA MET A 51 -6.35 26.50 -8.13
C MET A 51 -5.06 25.91 -8.73
N LEU A 52 -4.28 26.75 -9.41
CA LEU A 52 -2.99 26.37 -9.96
C LEU A 52 -1.94 26.07 -8.88
N SER A 53 -1.89 26.83 -7.78
CA SER A 53 -0.96 26.55 -6.68
C SER A 53 -1.30 25.25 -5.96
N VAL A 54 -2.59 24.91 -5.84
CA VAL A 54 -3.03 23.62 -5.29
C VAL A 54 -2.61 22.48 -6.20
N LEU A 55 -2.85 22.58 -7.51
CA LEU A 55 -2.42 21.57 -8.48
C LEU A 55 -0.90 21.37 -8.47
N ARG A 56 -0.11 22.46 -8.46
CA ARG A 56 1.35 22.38 -8.34
C ARG A 56 1.78 21.71 -7.04
N SER A 57 1.09 21.96 -5.93
CA SER A 57 1.37 21.31 -4.65
C SER A 57 1.14 19.81 -4.72
N PHE A 58 0.06 19.37 -5.38
CA PHE A 58 -0.21 17.96 -5.62
C PHE A 58 0.88 17.30 -6.49
N LEU A 59 1.25 17.93 -7.61
CA LEU A 59 2.33 17.45 -8.48
C LEU A 59 3.70 17.42 -7.78
N ALA A 60 3.94 18.34 -6.84
CA ALA A 60 5.13 18.34 -6.00
C ALA A 60 5.14 17.17 -5.01
N VAL A 61 4.01 16.84 -4.39
CA VAL A 61 3.83 15.66 -3.52
C VAL A 61 4.04 14.37 -4.31
N ALA A 62 3.51 14.32 -5.54
CA ALA A 62 3.71 13.23 -6.48
C ALA A 62 5.13 13.16 -7.06
N GLY A 63 5.99 14.14 -6.76
CA GLY A 63 7.40 14.17 -7.13
C GLY A 63 7.67 14.46 -8.61
N PHE A 64 6.68 14.93 -9.37
CA PHE A 64 6.85 15.38 -10.76
C PHE A 64 7.73 16.64 -10.83
N SER A 65 7.51 17.61 -9.94
CA SER A 65 8.19 18.91 -9.97
C SER A 65 9.72 18.85 -9.83
N ASN A 66 10.27 17.78 -9.24
CA ASN A 66 11.70 17.67 -8.93
C ASN A 66 12.36 16.46 -9.64
N GLY A 67 11.66 15.80 -10.57
CA GLY A 67 12.14 14.58 -11.23
C GLY A 67 12.33 13.36 -10.31
N LYS A 68 11.89 13.47 -9.04
CA LYS A 68 12.04 12.40 -8.03
C LYS A 68 11.20 11.19 -8.38
N LEU A 69 10.05 11.37 -9.02
CA LEU A 69 9.18 10.28 -9.45
C LEU A 69 9.93 9.33 -10.38
N TRP A 70 10.40 9.84 -11.53
CA TRP A 70 11.12 9.03 -12.50
C TRP A 70 12.33 8.31 -11.90
N LYS A 71 13.09 9.02 -11.07
CA LYS A 71 14.25 8.45 -10.38
C LYS A 71 13.86 7.33 -9.41
N THR A 72 12.83 7.53 -8.60
CA THR A 72 12.31 6.52 -7.67
C THR A 72 11.78 5.30 -8.44
N LEU A 73 11.00 5.50 -9.51
CA LEU A 73 10.49 4.40 -10.33
C LEU A 73 11.64 3.59 -10.96
N LEU A 74 12.64 4.26 -11.54
CA LEU A 74 13.79 3.60 -12.16
C LEU A 74 14.61 2.80 -11.14
N HIS A 75 14.90 3.39 -9.97
CA HIS A 75 15.66 2.70 -8.92
C HIS A 75 14.86 1.57 -8.28
N SER A 76 13.53 1.69 -8.20
CA SER A 76 12.65 0.63 -7.71
C SER A 76 12.66 -0.60 -8.60
N VAL A 77 12.89 -0.47 -9.91
CA VAL A 77 12.98 -1.62 -10.83
C VAL A 77 14.41 -2.14 -10.95
N THR A 78 15.39 -1.24 -11.08
CA THR A 78 16.78 -1.64 -11.36
C THR A 78 17.58 -2.03 -10.11
N ARG A 79 17.40 -1.33 -8.99
CA ARG A 79 18.21 -1.48 -7.76
C ARG A 79 17.36 -1.35 -6.47
N PRO A 80 16.26 -2.11 -6.34
CA PRO A 80 15.27 -1.92 -5.28
C PRO A 80 15.86 -1.99 -3.87
N GLY A 81 16.65 -3.03 -3.55
CA GLY A 81 17.23 -3.18 -2.22
C GLY A 81 18.24 -2.08 -1.86
N HIS A 82 18.92 -1.49 -2.85
CA HIS A 82 19.78 -0.32 -2.63
C HIS A 82 18.97 0.93 -2.32
N MET A 83 17.92 1.20 -3.09
CA MET A 83 17.00 2.32 -2.86
C MET A 83 16.42 2.27 -1.45
N ILE A 84 15.90 1.10 -1.05
CA ILE A 84 15.32 0.89 0.28
C ILE A 84 16.36 1.16 1.35
N ARG A 85 17.57 0.59 1.23
CA ARG A 85 18.65 0.81 2.20
C ARG A 85 19.01 2.29 2.35
N GLU A 86 19.19 2.99 1.25
CA GLU A 86 19.54 4.42 1.27
C GLU A 86 18.47 5.27 1.96
N TYR A 87 17.19 4.96 1.69
CA TYR A 87 16.07 5.64 2.35
C TYR A 87 16.08 5.41 3.87
N LEU A 88 16.27 4.16 4.31
CA LEU A 88 16.32 3.82 5.73
C LEU A 88 17.53 4.42 6.43
N GLN A 89 18.68 4.52 5.74
CA GLN A 89 19.90 5.17 6.22
C GLN A 89 19.82 6.72 6.27
N GLY A 90 18.68 7.31 5.92
CA GLY A 90 18.43 8.74 6.09
C GLY A 90 18.48 9.59 4.82
N LYS A 91 18.77 9.02 3.64
CA LYS A 91 18.69 9.74 2.35
C LYS A 91 17.24 9.93 1.87
N ARG A 92 16.38 10.44 2.76
CA ARG A 92 14.91 10.51 2.59
C ARG A 92 14.43 11.60 1.64
N THR A 93 15.26 12.60 1.34
CA THR A 93 14.93 13.68 0.39
C THR A 93 15.17 13.29 -1.06
N TYR A 94 15.98 12.26 -1.30
CA TYR A 94 16.39 11.82 -2.63
C TYR A 94 15.29 11.05 -3.37
N TYR A 95 14.48 10.29 -2.63
CA TYR A 95 13.37 9.48 -3.14
C TYR A 95 12.01 10.07 -2.74
N ILE A 96 10.96 9.71 -3.48
CA ILE A 96 9.58 9.96 -3.02
C ILE A 96 9.33 9.14 -1.75
N LYS A 97 8.64 9.73 -0.78
CA LYS A 97 8.21 9.03 0.43
C LYS A 97 7.34 7.83 0.04
N PRO A 98 7.55 6.64 0.62
CA PRO A 98 6.90 5.40 0.17
C PRO A 98 5.37 5.47 0.24
N LEU A 99 4.79 6.15 1.23
CA LEU A 99 3.33 6.34 1.32
C LEU A 99 2.80 7.28 0.23
N ASN A 100 3.54 8.34 -0.12
CA ASN A 100 3.15 9.22 -1.22
C ASN A 100 3.21 8.46 -2.55
N LEU A 101 4.27 7.65 -2.75
CA LEU A 101 4.42 6.83 -3.94
C LEU A 101 3.28 5.81 -4.08
N LEU A 102 2.86 5.19 -2.97
CA LEU A 102 1.71 4.29 -2.93
C LEU A 102 0.45 4.98 -3.48
N VAL A 103 0.09 6.15 -2.94
CA VAL A 103 -1.09 6.91 -3.40
C VAL A 103 -0.99 7.28 -4.88
N VAL A 104 0.18 7.73 -5.34
CA VAL A 104 0.41 8.09 -6.75
C VAL A 104 0.23 6.88 -7.67
N LEU A 105 0.84 5.75 -7.33
CA LEU A 105 0.75 4.51 -8.12
C LEU A 105 -0.67 3.94 -8.09
N SER A 106 -1.38 4.01 -6.96
CA SER A 106 -2.78 3.56 -6.85
C SER A 106 -3.70 4.41 -7.73
N LEU A 107 -3.53 5.74 -7.70
CA LEU A 107 -4.29 6.64 -8.56
C LEU A 107 -4.02 6.35 -10.05
N LEU A 108 -2.75 6.16 -10.42
CA LEU A 108 -2.37 5.82 -11.79
C LEU A 108 -2.98 4.48 -12.23
N PHE A 109 -2.99 3.48 -11.35
CA PHE A 109 -3.61 2.17 -11.60
C PHE A 109 -5.11 2.31 -11.87
N VAL A 110 -5.85 3.00 -11.00
CA VAL A 110 -7.29 3.24 -11.19
C VAL A 110 -7.56 3.99 -12.49
N ILE A 111 -6.80 5.05 -12.81
CA ILE A 111 -6.96 5.80 -14.07
C ILE A 111 -6.74 4.87 -15.27
N LEU A 112 -5.66 4.08 -15.25
CA LEU A 112 -5.31 3.20 -16.37
C LEU A 112 -6.38 2.11 -16.58
N GLN A 113 -6.93 1.57 -15.50
CA GLN A 113 -8.03 0.61 -15.54
C GLN A 113 -9.32 1.19 -16.13
N ASN A 114 -9.61 2.46 -15.88
CA ASN A 114 -10.83 3.11 -16.40
C ASN A 114 -10.67 3.62 -17.84
N VAL A 115 -9.46 4.02 -18.24
CA VAL A 115 -9.17 4.54 -19.58
C VAL A 115 -8.97 3.41 -20.59
N LEU A 116 -8.33 2.32 -20.19
CA LEU A 116 -8.17 1.16 -21.06
C LEU A 116 -9.48 0.34 -21.03
N PRO A 117 -10.10 0.02 -22.17
CA PRO A 117 -11.28 -0.84 -22.25
C PRO A 117 -10.90 -2.31 -22.01
N ILE A 118 -10.27 -2.58 -20.87
CA ILE A 118 -9.87 -3.92 -20.44
C ILE A 118 -10.95 -4.39 -19.46
N ASN A 119 -11.65 -5.47 -19.81
CA ASN A 119 -12.58 -6.12 -18.89
C ASN A 119 -11.79 -6.83 -17.78
N LEU A 120 -11.32 -6.06 -16.80
CA LEU A 120 -10.50 -6.52 -15.67
C LEU A 120 -11.21 -7.57 -14.80
N PHE A 121 -12.55 -7.63 -14.90
CA PHE A 121 -13.40 -8.56 -14.18
C PHE A 121 -13.82 -9.78 -15.01
N SER A 122 -13.42 -9.89 -16.29
CA SER A 122 -13.85 -11.00 -17.16
C SER A 122 -12.98 -12.25 -17.08
N ASP A 123 -11.82 -12.20 -16.42
CA ASP A 123 -10.88 -13.32 -16.31
C ASP A 123 -10.91 -13.98 -14.91
N GLY A 124 -12.13 -14.24 -14.42
CA GLY A 124 -12.40 -15.04 -13.24
C GLY A 124 -13.62 -15.92 -13.45
N ASN A 125 -13.40 -17.12 -14.03
CA ASN A 125 -14.35 -18.20 -14.28
C ASN A 125 -15.34 -18.02 -15.46
N SER A 126 -14.86 -18.17 -16.68
CA SER A 126 -15.51 -19.14 -17.59
C SER A 126 -14.73 -20.45 -17.51
N VAL A 127 -14.80 -21.11 -16.35
CA VAL A 127 -14.59 -22.55 -16.33
C VAL A 127 -15.73 -23.10 -17.17
N GLU A 128 -15.42 -23.73 -18.32
CA GLU A 128 -16.41 -24.59 -18.98
C GLU A 128 -16.89 -25.56 -17.92
N MET A 129 -18.14 -25.38 -17.50
CA MET A 129 -18.74 -26.16 -16.45
C MET A 129 -19.00 -27.55 -17.02
N THR A 130 -18.01 -28.41 -16.92
CA THR A 130 -18.14 -29.84 -17.21
C THR A 130 -19.20 -30.45 -16.30
N GLU A 131 -19.94 -31.42 -16.83
CA GLU A 131 -21.08 -32.07 -16.17
C GLU A 131 -20.70 -32.64 -14.79
N ASP A 132 -19.45 -33.10 -14.65
CA ASP A 132 -18.85 -33.56 -13.39
C ASP A 132 -18.71 -32.44 -12.34
N THR A 133 -18.40 -31.22 -12.75
CA THR A 133 -18.27 -30.06 -11.83
C THR A 133 -19.64 -29.63 -11.29
N ARG A 134 -20.69 -29.74 -12.11
CA ARG A 134 -22.09 -29.54 -11.68
C ARG A 134 -22.52 -30.58 -10.67
N ALA A 135 -22.16 -31.85 -10.88
CA ALA A 135 -22.50 -32.94 -9.97
C ALA A 135 -21.81 -32.77 -8.60
N ILE A 136 -20.54 -32.34 -8.59
CA ILE A 136 -19.79 -32.08 -7.35
C ILE A 136 -20.33 -30.85 -6.60
N LEU A 137 -20.72 -29.77 -7.31
CA LEU A 137 -21.35 -28.60 -6.70
C LEU A 137 -22.76 -28.92 -6.15
N ALA A 138 -23.55 -29.73 -6.86
CA ALA A 138 -24.84 -30.20 -6.37
C ALA A 138 -24.70 -31.10 -5.13
N GLN A 139 -23.62 -31.89 -5.05
CA GLN A 139 -23.28 -32.64 -3.83
C GLN A 139 -22.80 -31.73 -2.70
N ALA A 140 -22.03 -30.68 -2.99
CA ALA A 140 -21.57 -29.72 -1.99
C ALA A 140 -22.73 -28.91 -1.39
N ASP A 141 -23.69 -28.46 -2.22
CA ASP A 141 -24.93 -27.79 -1.78
C ASP A 141 -25.78 -28.71 -0.89
N SER A 142 -25.83 -30.01 -1.20
CA SER A 142 -26.56 -30.98 -0.38
C SER A 142 -25.89 -31.25 0.99
N LEU A 143 -24.58 -31.01 1.11
CA LEU A 143 -23.82 -31.14 2.36
C LEU A 143 -23.86 -29.87 3.21
N GLU A 144 -23.92 -28.68 2.60
CA GLU A 144 -24.17 -27.42 3.33
C GLU A 144 -25.54 -27.43 4.01
N HIS A 145 -26.55 -28.05 3.39
CA HIS A 145 -27.88 -28.15 3.99
C HIS A 145 -27.98 -29.13 5.18
N SER A 146 -26.95 -29.94 5.43
CA SER A 146 -26.89 -30.88 6.56
C SER A 146 -25.98 -30.43 7.70
N GLY A 147 -25.30 -29.28 7.56
CA GLY A 147 -24.57 -28.63 8.65
C GLY A 147 -25.47 -27.59 9.34
N GLU A 148 -25.92 -27.89 10.55
CA GLU A 148 -26.74 -26.99 11.37
C GLU A 148 -25.95 -25.73 11.80
N GLY A 149 -25.76 -24.80 10.86
CA GLY A 149 -25.24 -23.46 11.11
C GLY A 149 -26.29 -22.63 11.81
N THR A 150 -26.14 -22.36 13.11
CA THR A 150 -27.09 -21.55 13.87
C THR A 150 -27.15 -20.13 13.32
N LYS A 151 -28.32 -19.80 12.78
CA LYS A 151 -28.74 -18.48 12.30
C LYS A 151 -28.68 -17.46 13.44
N ILE A 152 -27.71 -16.55 13.40
CA ILE A 152 -27.61 -15.45 14.36
C ILE A 152 -28.49 -14.31 13.85
N SER A 153 -29.62 -14.04 14.51
CA SER A 153 -30.54 -12.96 14.18
C SER A 153 -30.24 -11.72 15.03
N ILE A 154 -29.99 -10.57 14.39
CA ILE A 154 -29.91 -9.26 15.06
C ILE A 154 -31.04 -8.41 14.49
N ASN A 155 -32.04 -8.08 15.33
CA ASN A 155 -33.28 -7.39 14.95
C ASN A 155 -34.09 -8.11 13.85
N GLY A 156 -34.24 -9.44 13.95
CA GLY A 156 -35.14 -10.20 13.07
C GLY A 156 -34.58 -10.50 11.68
N MET A 157 -33.32 -10.18 11.40
CA MET A 157 -32.62 -10.51 10.14
C MET A 157 -31.36 -11.31 10.42
N GLU A 158 -31.02 -12.26 9.54
CA GLU A 158 -29.81 -13.06 9.69
C GLU A 158 -28.55 -12.20 9.52
N LEU A 159 -27.57 -12.38 10.41
CA LEU A 159 -26.29 -11.67 10.36
C LEU A 159 -25.52 -11.96 9.06
N SER A 160 -25.68 -13.16 8.50
CA SER A 160 -25.21 -13.53 7.17
C SER A 160 -25.80 -12.59 6.11
N GLU A 161 -27.10 -12.34 6.12
CA GLU A 161 -27.78 -11.43 5.17
C GLU A 161 -27.35 -9.97 5.34
N LYS A 162 -26.95 -9.55 6.54
CA LYS A 162 -26.50 -8.16 6.81
C LYS A 162 -25.01 -7.95 6.50
N ILE A 163 -24.19 -8.97 6.74
CA ILE A 163 -22.75 -8.94 6.50
C ILE A 163 -22.41 -9.26 5.04
N LYS A 164 -23.17 -10.14 4.38
CA LYS A 164 -22.97 -10.51 2.98
C LYS A 164 -22.87 -9.31 2.03
N PRO A 165 -23.78 -8.31 2.03
CA PRO A 165 -23.63 -7.16 1.14
C PRO A 165 -22.39 -6.31 1.47
N ILE A 166 -21.97 -6.24 2.73
CA ILE A 166 -20.75 -5.51 3.14
C ILE A 166 -19.51 -6.28 2.68
N VAL A 167 -19.50 -7.60 2.89
CA VAL A 167 -18.42 -8.49 2.45
C VAL A 167 -18.33 -8.49 0.94
N ASP A 168 -19.44 -8.59 0.22
CA ASP A 168 -19.50 -8.56 -1.24
C ASP A 168 -19.02 -7.19 -1.76
N THR A 169 -19.45 -6.07 -1.17
CA THR A 169 -18.97 -4.73 -1.55
C THR A 169 -17.48 -4.55 -1.26
N MET A 170 -17.01 -5.04 -0.11
CA MET A 170 -15.59 -5.00 0.23
C MET A 170 -14.80 -5.90 -0.71
N GLU A 171 -15.29 -7.10 -1.00
CA GLU A 171 -14.66 -8.07 -1.88
C GLU A 171 -14.63 -7.55 -3.32
N ASP A 172 -15.68 -6.90 -3.81
CA ASP A 172 -15.74 -6.26 -5.12
C ASP A 172 -14.79 -5.06 -5.20
N TRP A 173 -14.71 -4.26 -4.13
CA TRP A 173 -13.75 -3.16 -4.05
C TRP A 173 -12.30 -3.67 -3.97
N PHE A 174 -12.03 -4.74 -3.21
CA PHE A 174 -10.73 -5.41 -3.15
C PHE A 174 -10.41 -6.12 -4.47
N ARG A 175 -11.42 -6.68 -5.15
CA ARG A 175 -11.32 -7.29 -6.49
C ARG A 175 -10.91 -6.26 -7.53
N GLY A 176 -11.51 -5.08 -7.49
CA GLY A 176 -11.15 -3.94 -8.34
C GLY A 176 -9.75 -3.40 -8.03
N ASN A 177 -9.33 -3.47 -6.77
CA ASN A 177 -8.07 -2.89 -6.29
C ASN A 177 -7.09 -3.92 -5.74
N MET A 178 -6.72 -4.91 -6.57
CA MET A 178 -5.75 -5.97 -6.28
C MET A 178 -4.43 -5.49 -5.63
N GLY A 179 -4.01 -4.25 -5.92
CA GLY A 179 -2.83 -3.63 -5.30
C GLY A 179 -2.93 -3.45 -3.78
N TYR A 180 -4.13 -3.15 -3.24
CA TYR A 180 -4.32 -2.99 -1.79
C TYR A 180 -4.33 -4.34 -1.06
N TYR A 181 -4.94 -5.37 -1.63
CA TYR A 181 -4.85 -6.73 -1.08
C TYR A 181 -3.38 -7.16 -0.92
N ARG A 182 -2.58 -6.91 -1.95
CA ARG A 182 -1.14 -7.22 -1.95
C ARG A 182 -0.39 -6.43 -0.88
N LEU A 183 -0.70 -5.14 -0.70
CA LEU A 183 -0.14 -4.33 0.39
C LEU A 183 -0.46 -4.94 1.76
N LEU A 184 -1.72 -5.31 1.99
CA LEU A 184 -2.15 -5.93 3.26
C LEU A 184 -1.42 -7.25 3.51
N CYS A 185 -1.32 -8.12 2.51
CA CYS A 185 -0.54 -9.36 2.61
C CYS A 185 0.94 -9.09 2.91
N GLN A 186 1.53 -8.05 2.33
CA GLN A 186 2.93 -7.71 2.57
C GLN A 186 3.17 -7.22 4.00
N LEU A 187 2.20 -6.55 4.63
CA LEU A 187 2.31 -6.13 6.04
C LEU A 187 2.38 -7.33 7.00
N LEU A 188 1.76 -8.46 6.65
CA LEU A 188 1.85 -9.69 7.44
C LEU A 188 3.25 -10.30 7.42
N LEU A 189 4.10 -9.94 6.46
CA LEU A 189 5.47 -10.43 6.39
C LEU A 189 6.41 -9.74 7.39
N ILE A 190 6.00 -8.61 8.00
CA ILE A 190 6.84 -7.80 8.90
C ILE A 190 7.45 -8.61 10.05
N PRO A 191 6.68 -9.40 10.84
CA PRO A 191 7.26 -10.17 11.94
C PRO A 191 8.23 -11.24 11.42
N GLY A 192 7.86 -11.91 10.33
CA GLY A 192 8.69 -12.90 9.66
C GLY A 192 10.03 -12.32 9.23
N THR A 193 10.04 -11.14 8.59
CA THR A 193 11.28 -10.48 8.14
C THR A 193 12.15 -10.05 9.29
N MET A 194 11.56 -9.49 10.35
CA MET A 194 12.29 -9.12 11.56
C MET A 194 12.99 -10.33 12.19
N LEU A 195 12.32 -11.47 12.27
CA LEU A 195 12.88 -12.70 12.85
C LEU A 195 13.95 -13.32 11.94
N CYS A 196 13.63 -13.51 10.67
CA CYS A 196 14.49 -14.25 9.74
C CYS A 196 15.74 -13.46 9.32
N PHE A 197 15.67 -12.13 9.26
CA PHE A 197 16.76 -11.29 8.77
C PHE A 197 17.46 -10.47 9.87
N ARG A 198 17.16 -10.70 11.16
CA ARG A 198 17.76 -9.99 12.30
C ARG A 198 19.30 -9.94 12.29
N LYS A 199 19.94 -11.04 11.87
CA LYS A 199 21.40 -11.22 11.80
C LYS A 199 21.97 -10.91 10.40
N SER A 200 21.33 -10.03 9.64
CA SER A 200 21.82 -9.70 8.29
C SER A 200 23.19 -9.04 8.32
N LYS A 201 23.95 -9.20 7.23
CA LYS A 201 25.30 -8.63 7.11
C LYS A 201 25.24 -7.13 6.85
N THR A 202 24.37 -6.71 5.94
CA THR A 202 24.38 -5.33 5.43
C THR A 202 23.44 -4.40 6.18
N TYR A 203 22.40 -4.93 6.82
CA TYR A 203 21.41 -4.13 7.54
C TYR A 203 20.91 -4.87 8.81
N PRO A 204 21.79 -5.07 9.81
CA PRO A 204 21.47 -5.82 11.02
C PRO A 204 20.47 -5.05 11.90
N LYS A 205 19.68 -5.79 12.71
CA LYS A 205 18.82 -5.23 13.77
C LYS A 205 17.84 -4.14 13.31
N SER A 206 17.21 -4.31 12.14
CA SER A 206 16.11 -3.46 11.71
C SER A 206 14.96 -3.43 12.71
N ASN A 207 14.44 -2.25 13.03
CA ASN A 207 13.27 -2.08 13.91
C ASN A 207 11.93 -2.31 13.17
N LEU A 208 10.82 -2.24 13.90
CA LEU A 208 9.47 -2.43 13.36
C LEU A 208 9.11 -1.37 12.29
N PRO A 209 9.28 -0.05 12.53
CA PRO A 209 9.04 0.97 11.51
C PRO A 209 9.85 0.79 10.23
N GLU A 210 11.12 0.38 10.33
CA GLU A 210 11.96 0.12 9.17
C GLU A 210 11.45 -1.07 8.36
N ASN A 211 11.04 -2.16 9.00
CA ASN A 211 10.42 -3.29 8.30
C ASN A 211 9.09 -2.91 7.66
N PHE A 212 8.28 -2.08 8.32
CA PHE A 212 7.08 -1.51 7.71
C PHE A 212 7.43 -0.77 6.41
N PHE A 213 8.40 0.13 6.43
CA PHE A 213 8.80 0.85 5.21
C PHE A 213 9.40 -0.06 4.14
N ILE A 214 10.16 -1.10 4.51
CA ILE A 214 10.65 -2.13 3.58
C ILE A 214 9.46 -2.76 2.84
N GLN A 215 8.43 -3.18 3.57
CA GLN A 215 7.25 -3.80 2.98
C GLN A 215 6.45 -2.84 2.08
N VAL A 216 6.32 -1.57 2.47
CA VAL A 216 5.65 -0.57 1.62
C VAL A 216 6.42 -0.34 0.33
N PHE A 217 7.75 -0.27 0.36
CA PHE A 217 8.56 -0.12 -0.85
C PHE A 217 8.44 -1.33 -1.78
N VAL A 218 8.52 -2.55 -1.23
CA VAL A 218 8.33 -3.77 -2.01
C VAL A 218 6.93 -3.81 -2.62
N SER A 219 5.89 -3.45 -1.86
CA SER A 219 4.53 -3.37 -2.40
C SER A 219 4.41 -2.36 -3.54
N ASN A 220 4.98 -1.16 -3.40
CA ASN A 220 5.01 -0.15 -4.46
C ASN A 220 5.73 -0.64 -5.72
N GLN A 221 6.83 -1.38 -5.56
CA GLN A 221 7.57 -1.97 -6.66
C GLN A 221 6.73 -3.01 -7.40
N LEU A 222 6.04 -3.90 -6.69
CA LEU A 222 5.15 -4.89 -7.31
C LEU A 222 3.98 -4.23 -8.03
N MET A 223 3.40 -3.17 -7.46
CA MET A 223 2.33 -2.40 -8.11
C MET A 223 2.83 -1.68 -9.37
N LEU A 224 4.06 -1.18 -9.37
CA LEU A 224 4.69 -0.63 -10.56
C LEU A 224 4.92 -1.72 -11.64
N LEU A 225 5.35 -2.92 -11.25
CA LEU A 225 5.53 -4.02 -12.20
C LEU A 225 4.20 -4.48 -12.80
N ASP A 226 3.12 -4.53 -12.02
CA ASP A 226 1.77 -4.81 -12.51
C ASP A 226 1.31 -3.74 -13.52
N LEU A 227 1.55 -2.46 -13.24
CA LEU A 227 1.27 -1.36 -14.17
C LEU A 227 2.04 -1.51 -15.49
N LEU A 228 3.34 -1.79 -15.42
CA LEU A 228 4.17 -1.98 -16.61
C LEU A 228 3.76 -3.22 -17.40
N TRP A 229 3.39 -4.29 -16.70
CA TRP A 229 2.89 -5.52 -17.30
C TRP A 229 1.57 -5.28 -18.03
N LEU A 230 0.64 -4.56 -17.41
CA LEU A 230 -0.65 -4.19 -18.00
C LEU A 230 -0.48 -3.42 -19.32
N LEU A 231 0.48 -2.51 -19.39
CA LEU A 231 0.80 -1.76 -20.61
C LEU A 231 1.39 -2.65 -21.72
N CYS A 232 2.10 -3.72 -21.36
CA CYS A 232 2.82 -4.58 -22.30
C CYS A 232 2.01 -5.81 -22.73
N SER A 233 1.09 -6.30 -21.90
CA SER A 233 0.48 -7.62 -22.05
C SER A 233 -0.82 -7.67 -22.86
N TRP A 234 -1.27 -6.52 -23.42
CA TRP A 234 -2.46 -6.39 -24.29
C TRP A 234 -3.68 -7.25 -23.85
N GLY A 235 -3.92 -7.36 -22.53
CA GLY A 235 -5.08 -8.07 -21.98
C GLY A 235 -4.83 -8.93 -20.74
N ARG A 236 -3.59 -9.34 -20.42
CA ARG A 236 -3.31 -10.10 -19.18
C ARG A 236 -2.87 -9.19 -18.04
N TYR A 237 -3.77 -8.88 -17.11
CA TYR A 237 -3.47 -7.93 -16.03
C TYR A 237 -2.65 -8.53 -14.87
N ARG A 238 -2.62 -9.86 -14.71
CA ARG A 238 -1.95 -10.51 -13.57
C ARG A 238 -0.56 -11.02 -13.92
N LEU A 239 0.45 -10.43 -13.30
CA LEU A 239 1.81 -10.91 -13.38
C LEU A 239 1.93 -12.25 -12.59
N PRO A 240 2.57 -13.30 -13.14
CA PRO A 240 2.64 -14.61 -12.48
C PRO A 240 3.24 -14.54 -11.08
N THR A 241 2.64 -15.27 -10.12
CA THR A 241 3.07 -15.28 -8.71
C THR A 241 4.54 -15.63 -8.53
N LEU A 242 5.06 -16.51 -9.38
CA LEU A 242 6.48 -16.87 -9.39
C LEU A 242 7.39 -15.66 -9.59
N ILE A 243 7.01 -14.72 -10.46
CA ILE A 243 7.83 -13.53 -10.71
C ILE A 243 7.80 -12.61 -9.48
N PHE A 244 6.66 -12.47 -8.79
CA PHE A 244 6.62 -11.72 -7.51
C PHE A 244 7.58 -12.33 -6.48
N LEU A 245 7.62 -13.66 -6.37
CA LEU A 245 8.54 -14.35 -5.48
C LEU A 245 10.00 -14.09 -5.87
N LEU A 246 10.32 -14.13 -7.17
CA LEU A 246 11.67 -13.84 -7.68
C LEU A 246 12.10 -12.40 -7.39
N VAL A 247 11.19 -11.43 -7.59
CA VAL A 247 11.42 -10.01 -7.26
C VAL A 247 11.67 -9.85 -5.77
N LEU A 248 10.86 -10.45 -4.90
CA LEU A 248 11.06 -10.38 -3.46
C LEU A 248 12.41 -10.99 -3.03
N ILE A 249 12.78 -12.13 -3.60
CA ILE A 249 14.09 -12.75 -3.35
C ILE A 249 15.20 -11.81 -3.79
N TYR A 250 15.08 -11.16 -4.95
CA TYR A 250 16.05 -10.18 -5.44
C TYR A 250 16.16 -8.97 -4.51
N ASP A 251 15.04 -8.41 -4.05
CA ASP A 251 15.00 -7.28 -3.13
C ASP A 251 15.71 -7.62 -1.82
N TYR A 252 15.38 -8.77 -1.21
CA TYR A 252 15.97 -9.19 0.06
C TYR A 252 17.43 -9.61 -0.10
N LYS A 253 17.80 -10.18 -1.24
CA LYS A 253 19.19 -10.48 -1.60
C LYS A 253 20.00 -9.19 -1.64
N GLN A 254 19.48 -8.16 -2.30
CA GLN A 254 20.14 -6.86 -2.38
C GLN A 254 20.17 -6.17 -1.02
N LEU A 255 19.07 -6.16 -0.26
CA LEU A 255 18.91 -5.42 0.98
C LEU A 255 19.72 -6.01 2.15
N PHE A 256 19.67 -7.33 2.34
CA PHE A 256 20.27 -8.01 3.51
C PHE A 256 21.63 -8.65 3.25
N GLY A 257 22.01 -8.83 1.97
CA GLY A 257 23.37 -9.25 1.59
C GLY A 257 23.70 -10.73 1.82
N PHE A 258 22.70 -11.60 1.99
CA PHE A 258 22.91 -13.06 2.06
C PHE A 258 23.24 -13.67 0.68
N SER A 259 23.61 -14.96 0.62
CA SER A 259 23.73 -15.70 -0.65
C SER A 259 22.35 -16.10 -1.17
N TRP A 260 22.20 -16.34 -2.49
CA TRP A 260 20.91 -16.65 -3.12
C TRP A 260 20.15 -17.80 -2.44
N GLY A 261 20.82 -18.92 -2.15
CA GLY A 261 20.19 -20.05 -1.45
C GLY A 261 19.72 -19.69 -0.04
N ARG A 262 20.54 -18.97 0.74
CA ARG A 262 20.16 -18.54 2.10
C ARG A 262 19.03 -17.52 2.09
N THR A 263 19.03 -16.59 1.13
CA THR A 263 17.94 -15.62 0.96
C THR A 263 16.65 -16.34 0.63
N THR A 264 16.67 -17.24 -0.36
CA THR A 264 15.50 -18.00 -0.79
C THR A 264 14.90 -18.80 0.37
N TRP A 265 15.75 -19.55 1.10
CA TRP A 265 15.29 -20.28 2.29
C TRP A 265 14.67 -19.38 3.36
N LYS A 266 15.30 -18.22 3.64
CA LYS A 266 14.73 -17.25 4.59
C LYS A 266 13.42 -16.66 4.09
N VAL A 267 13.27 -16.37 2.81
CA VAL A 267 11.99 -15.89 2.22
C VAL A 267 10.89 -16.94 2.41
N VAL A 268 11.18 -18.23 2.16
CA VAL A 268 10.24 -19.32 2.44
C VAL A 268 9.83 -19.33 3.92
N LEU A 269 10.79 -19.22 4.85
CA LEU A 269 10.49 -19.13 6.28
C LEU A 269 9.63 -17.92 6.65
N VAL A 270 9.81 -16.78 5.99
CA VAL A 270 8.97 -15.58 6.19
C VAL A 270 7.52 -15.85 5.77
N TYR A 271 7.31 -16.49 4.62
CA TYR A 271 5.97 -16.86 4.17
C TYR A 271 5.31 -17.91 5.06
N LEU A 272 6.05 -18.90 5.54
CA LEU A 272 5.54 -19.88 6.51
C LEU A 272 5.11 -19.19 7.81
N TRP A 273 5.89 -18.21 8.29
CA TRP A 273 5.51 -17.39 9.43
C TRP A 273 4.21 -16.60 9.18
N ALA A 274 4.08 -15.99 8.00
CA ALA A 274 2.87 -15.26 7.64
C ALA A 274 1.64 -16.17 7.54
N LEU A 275 1.80 -17.41 7.05
CA LEU A 275 0.75 -18.42 7.02
C LEU A 275 0.27 -18.78 8.44
N ILE A 276 1.21 -18.97 9.38
CA ILE A 276 0.88 -19.24 10.79
C ILE A 276 0.07 -18.08 11.39
N ILE A 277 0.51 -16.84 11.15
CA ILE A 277 -0.22 -15.64 11.61
C ILE A 277 -1.63 -15.60 11.03
N MET A 278 -1.79 -15.88 9.74
CA MET A 278 -3.09 -15.92 9.08
C MET A 278 -4.03 -16.96 9.69
N ILE A 279 -3.54 -18.18 9.91
CA ILE A 279 -4.31 -19.26 10.54
C ILE A 279 -4.73 -18.84 11.96
N LEU A 280 -3.83 -18.22 12.72
CA LEU A 280 -4.13 -17.73 14.07
C LEU A 280 -5.22 -16.64 14.04
N LEU A 281 -5.12 -15.66 13.13
CA LEU A 281 -6.14 -14.62 12.98
C LEU A 281 -7.52 -15.20 12.63
N ILE A 282 -7.57 -16.19 11.72
CA ILE A 282 -8.81 -16.88 11.35
C ILE A 282 -9.37 -17.64 12.56
N SER A 283 -8.53 -18.39 13.29
CA SER A 283 -8.96 -19.14 14.48
C SER A 283 -9.51 -18.24 15.59
N VAL A 284 -8.89 -17.07 15.81
CA VAL A 284 -9.37 -16.06 16.77
C VAL A 284 -10.71 -15.50 16.30
N GLY A 285 -10.87 -15.21 15.01
CA GLY A 285 -12.15 -14.77 14.44
C GLY A 285 -13.27 -15.78 14.68
N ILE A 286 -13.00 -17.07 14.47
CA ILE A 286 -13.96 -18.16 14.73
C ILE A 286 -14.27 -18.26 16.23
N ALA A 287 -13.25 -18.21 17.10
CA ALA A 287 -13.42 -18.29 18.55
C ALA A 287 -14.22 -17.11 19.11
N VAL A 288 -13.97 -15.89 18.63
CA VAL A 288 -14.73 -14.68 18.97
C VAL A 288 -16.17 -14.83 18.51
N GLY A 289 -16.40 -15.30 17.27
CA GLY A 289 -17.73 -15.60 16.76
C GLY A 289 -18.48 -16.64 17.62
N TYR A 290 -17.77 -17.65 18.14
CA TYR A 290 -18.33 -18.62 19.07
C TYR A 290 -18.61 -18.03 20.46
N TYR A 291 -17.73 -17.17 20.99
CA TYR A 291 -17.89 -16.55 22.30
C TYR A 291 -19.11 -15.61 22.36
N PHE A 292 -19.31 -14.80 21.34
CA PHE A 292 -20.51 -13.95 21.21
C PHE A 292 -21.79 -14.75 20.92
N ARG A 293 -21.71 -16.07 20.70
CA ARG A 293 -22.86 -16.97 20.49
C ARG A 293 -23.46 -17.51 21.80
N SER A 294 -22.87 -17.27 22.97
CA SER A 294 -23.37 -17.77 24.27
C SER A 294 -23.70 -16.65 25.28
N PRO A 295 -24.75 -16.74 26.10
CA PRO A 295 -26.17 -16.60 25.76
C PRO A 295 -26.79 -15.33 26.38
N LEU A 296 -27.55 -14.54 25.61
CA LEU A 296 -28.63 -13.74 26.20
C LEU A 296 -29.79 -14.71 26.47
N GLY A 297 -29.87 -15.15 27.72
CA GLY A 297 -30.97 -15.97 28.22
C GLY A 297 -32.29 -15.21 28.07
N ILE A 298 -33.14 -15.69 27.16
CA ILE A 298 -34.56 -15.41 27.19
C ILE A 298 -35.22 -16.74 27.55
N THR A 299 -35.66 -16.79 28.81
CA THR A 299 -36.51 -17.82 29.39
C THR A 299 -37.75 -18.01 28.53
N ALA A 300 -37.92 -19.20 27.96
CA ALA A 300 -39.20 -19.62 27.42
C ALA A 300 -40.11 -19.99 28.60
N SER A 301 -41.14 -19.17 28.82
CA SER A 301 -42.35 -19.50 29.59
C SER A 301 -43.46 -19.91 28.64
#